data_AF-Q5XZD7-F1
#
_entry.id   AF-Q5XZD7-F1
#
_cell.length_a   1.000
_cell.length_b   1.000
_cell.length_c   1.000
_cell.angle_alpha   90.00
_cell.angle_beta   90.00
_cell.angle_gamma   90.00
#
_symmetry.space_group_name_H-M   'P 1'
#
loop_
_entity.id
_entity.type
_entity.pdbx_description
1 polymer ?
#
loop_
_entity_poly.entity_id
_entity_poly.type
_entity_poly.pdbx_seq_one_letter_code
_entity_poly.pdbx_strand_id
1 'polypeptide(L)'
;MNILKLYNKEINKINGNVIAIMLVGSYPHLQKGEGKDIDIFVILDEGSNQTRRIKIIDGVELDINYFPLEVAKRLIADGEYFFIYELSERASVLLDTGYAETLE
;
A
#
# COMPACT_ATOMS: atom_id res chain seq x y z
N MET A 1 6.32 -3.99 21.17
CA MET A 1 5.54 -2.95 20.47
C MET A 1 4.52 -3.63 19.59
N ASN A 2 3.27 -3.17 19.55
CA ASN A 2 2.26 -3.77 18.68
C ASN A 2 2.34 -3.08 17.31
N ILE A 3 3.04 -3.70 16.36
CA ILE A 3 3.25 -3.17 15.01
C ILE A 3 1.91 -2.85 14.35
N LEU A 4 0.88 -3.68 14.53
CA LEU A 4 -0.48 -3.42 14.02
C LEU A 4 -1.09 -2.14 14.59
N LYS A 5 -0.81 -1.77 15.85
CA LYS A 5 -1.29 -0.50 16.41
C LYS A 5 -0.58 0.71 15.80
N LEU A 6 0.73 0.62 15.60
CA LEU A 6 1.53 1.66 14.95
C LEU A 6 1.06 1.87 13.51
N TYR A 7 0.93 0.76 12.80
CA TYR A 7 0.39 0.66 11.45
C TYR A 7 -1.02 1.26 11.32
N ASN A 8 -1.97 0.87 12.19
CA ASN A 8 -3.33 1.44 12.17
C ASN A 8 -3.32 2.95 12.46
N LYS A 9 -2.46 3.41 13.37
CA LYS A 9 -2.31 4.83 13.68
C LYS A 9 -1.80 5.64 12.47
N GLU A 10 -0.89 5.09 11.68
CA GLU A 10 -0.36 5.79 10.50
C GLU A 10 -1.33 5.73 9.31
N ILE A 11 -2.02 4.60 9.09
CA ILE A 11 -3.04 4.50 8.04
C ILE A 11 -4.20 5.45 8.29
N ASN A 12 -4.65 5.61 9.54
CA ASN A 12 -5.71 6.55 9.88
C ASN A 12 -5.32 8.03 9.65
N LYS A 13 -4.05 8.33 9.35
CA LYS A 13 -3.60 9.67 8.95
C LYS A 13 -3.56 9.85 7.43
N ILE A 14 -3.73 8.77 6.67
CA ILE A 14 -3.82 8.83 5.22
C ILE A 14 -5.19 9.43 4.90
N ASN A 15 -5.16 10.72 4.57
CA ASN A 15 -6.33 11.50 4.22
C ASN A 15 -6.28 11.84 2.72
N GLY A 16 -7.44 11.97 2.10
CA GLY A 16 -7.61 12.22 0.67
C GLY A 16 -8.64 11.28 0.07
N ASN A 17 -8.83 11.36 -1.23
CA ASN A 17 -9.71 10.46 -1.97
C ASN A 17 -8.97 9.13 -2.25
N VAL A 18 -8.85 8.32 -1.21
CA VAL A 18 -8.21 7.00 -1.26
C VAL A 18 -9.20 5.97 -1.79
N ILE A 19 -8.78 5.20 -2.79
CA ILE A 19 -9.52 4.05 -3.31
C ILE A 19 -9.21 2.79 -2.49
N ALA A 20 -7.92 2.52 -2.29
CA ALA A 20 -7.49 1.30 -1.62
C ALA A 20 -6.20 1.50 -0.83
N ILE A 21 -6.07 0.74 0.25
CA ILE A 21 -4.83 0.63 1.03
C ILE A 21 -4.50 -0.85 1.15
N MET A 22 -3.29 -1.20 0.76
CA MET A 22 -2.80 -2.58 0.71
C MET A 22 -1.47 -2.67 1.44
N LEU A 23 -1.36 -3.69 2.29
CA LEU A 23 -0.10 -4.11 2.85
C LEU A 23 0.55 -5.02 1.80
N VAL A 24 1.79 -4.72 1.43
CA VAL A 24 2.54 -5.49 0.44
C VAL A 24 3.87 -5.95 1.02
N GLY A 25 4.72 -6.53 0.18
CA GLY A 25 6.03 -7.02 0.57
C GLY A 25 5.93 -8.31 1.38
N SER A 26 6.89 -8.48 2.30
CA SER A 26 6.96 -9.69 3.12
C SER A 26 5.96 -9.69 4.28
N TYR A 27 5.57 -8.51 4.77
CA TYR A 27 4.84 -8.36 6.03
C TYR A 27 3.46 -9.05 6.08
N PRO A 28 2.64 -9.08 5.01
CA PRO A 28 1.41 -9.88 4.94
C PRO A 28 1.59 -11.36 5.31
N HIS A 29 2.80 -11.88 5.11
CA HIS A 29 3.15 -13.28 5.32
C HIS A 29 4.07 -13.52 6.52
N LEU A 30 4.48 -12.46 7.24
CA LEU A 30 5.30 -12.59 8.44
C LEU A 30 4.43 -13.03 9.62
N GLN A 31 4.89 -14.04 10.36
CA GLN A 31 4.29 -14.39 11.64
C GLN A 31 4.49 -13.21 12.61
N LYS A 32 3.43 -12.85 13.34
CA LYS A 32 3.38 -11.70 14.27
C LYS A 32 4.70 -11.50 15.03
N GLY A 33 5.45 -10.45 14.70
CA GLY A 33 6.56 -9.93 15.52
C GLY A 33 7.93 -9.90 14.86
N GLU A 34 8.10 -10.50 13.68
CA GLU A 34 9.35 -10.40 12.91
C GLU A 34 9.10 -9.52 11.68
N GLY A 35 9.86 -8.42 11.57
CA GLY A 35 9.70 -7.46 10.48
C GLY A 35 10.12 -6.07 10.95
N LYS A 36 11.18 -5.54 10.35
CA LYS A 36 11.62 -4.16 10.58
C LYS A 36 11.04 -3.19 9.56
N ASP A 37 10.54 -3.70 8.44
CA ASP A 37 10.12 -2.89 7.31
C ASP A 37 8.69 -3.26 6.92
N ILE A 38 7.86 -2.25 6.69
CA ILE A 38 6.45 -2.37 6.33
C ILE A 38 6.22 -1.61 5.04
N ASP A 39 5.88 -2.34 3.99
CA ASP A 39 5.58 -1.79 2.68
C ASP A 39 4.05 -1.61 2.51
N ILE A 40 3.64 -0.42 2.10
CA ILE A 40 2.22 -0.07 1.92
C ILE A 40 2.03 0.56 0.56
N PHE A 41 1.09 0.03 -0.20
CA PHE A 41 0.58 0.65 -1.41
C PHE A 41 -0.76 1.35 -1.10
N VAL A 42 -0.88 2.60 -1.52
CA VAL A 42 -2.09 3.41 -1.40
C VAL A 42 -2.51 3.80 -2.81
N ILE A 43 -3.71 3.40 -3.22
CA ILE A 43 -4.31 3.83 -4.48
C ILE A 43 -5.17 5.06 -4.22
N LEU A 44 -4.90 6.13 -4.95
CA LEU A 44 -5.63 7.40 -4.91
C LEU A 44 -6.52 7.49 -6.15
N ASP A 45 -7.66 8.18 -6.05
CA ASP A 45 -8.53 8.43 -7.20
C ASP A 45 -7.89 9.34 -8.26
N GLU A 46 -7.09 10.31 -7.81
CA GLU A 46 -6.56 11.39 -8.62
C GLU A 46 -5.08 11.67 -8.33
N GLY A 47 -4.47 12.43 -9.22
CA GLY A 47 -3.05 12.79 -9.20
C GLY A 47 -2.31 12.33 -10.45
N SER A 48 -1.08 12.82 -10.63
CA SER A 48 -0.33 12.62 -11.87
C SER A 48 0.89 11.70 -11.73
N ASN A 49 1.43 11.58 -10.52
CA ASN A 49 2.70 10.88 -10.28
C ASN A 49 2.64 10.02 -9.03
N GLN A 50 3.37 8.91 -9.05
CA GLN A 50 3.68 8.17 -7.83
C GLN A 50 4.42 9.07 -6.85
N THR A 51 4.05 9.01 -5.57
CA THR A 51 4.81 9.63 -4.49
C THR A 51 5.20 8.58 -3.47
N ARG A 52 6.44 8.63 -2.97
CA ARG A 52 6.94 7.71 -1.93
C ARG A 52 7.20 8.46 -0.64
N ARG A 53 6.85 7.85 0.50
CA ARG A 53 7.14 8.39 1.84
C ARG A 53 7.69 7.28 2.72
N ILE A 54 8.94 7.44 3.13
CA ILE A 54 9.60 6.57 4.10
C ILE A 54 9.53 7.25 5.48
N LYS A 55 9.16 6.49 6.50
CA LYS A 55 9.20 6.93 7.91
C LYS A 55 9.83 5.85 8.76
N ILE A 56 10.61 6.25 9.75
CA ILE A 56 11.11 5.34 10.79
C ILE A 56 10.39 5.69 12.09
N ILE A 57 9.69 4.73 12.69
CA ILE A 57 9.00 4.91 13.96
C ILE A 57 9.40 3.77 14.88
N ASP A 58 10.03 4.12 16.01
CA ASP A 58 10.49 3.16 17.03
C ASP A 58 11.35 2.03 16.45
N GLY A 59 12.15 2.33 15.42
CA GLY A 59 13.04 1.39 14.74
C GLY A 59 12.38 0.51 13.68
N VAL A 60 11.12 0.77 13.34
CA VAL A 60 10.39 0.14 12.22
C VAL A 60 10.32 1.13 11.06
N GLU A 61 10.77 0.73 9.88
CA GLU A 61 10.59 1.46 8.63
C GLU A 61 9.19 1.21 8.07
N LEU A 62 8.50 2.29 7.68
CA LEU A 62 7.26 2.27 6.94
C LEU A 62 7.53 2.93 5.60
N ASP A 63 7.49 2.14 4.52
CA ASP A 63 7.59 2.63 3.15
C ASP A 63 6.19 2.68 2.52
N ILE A 64 5.70 3.90 2.29
CA ILE A 64 4.36 4.14 1.77
C ILE A 64 4.47 4.70 0.36
N ASN A 65 3.98 3.93 -0.60
CA ASN A 65 3.88 4.32 -2.00
C ASN A 65 2.44 4.70 -2.34
N TYR A 66 2.25 5.94 -2.78
CA TYR A 66 0.97 6.50 -3.21
C TYR A 66 0.92 6.50 -4.73
N PHE A 67 -0.04 5.79 -5.29
CA PHE A 67 -0.27 5.67 -6.72
C PHE A 67 -1.63 6.26 -7.06
N PRO A 68 -1.69 7.38 -7.80
CA PRO A 68 -2.91 7.75 -8.50
C PRO A 68 -3.37 6.59 -9.38
N LEU A 69 -4.68 6.40 -9.49
CA LEU A 69 -5.28 5.29 -10.22
C LEU A 69 -4.76 5.17 -11.65
N GLU A 70 -4.65 6.28 -12.37
CA GLU A 70 -4.14 6.29 -13.75
C GLU A 70 -2.65 5.91 -13.82
N VAL A 71 -1.87 6.18 -12.77
CA VAL A 71 -0.49 5.69 -12.67
C VAL A 71 -0.48 4.19 -12.42
N ALA A 72 -1.31 3.68 -11.50
CA ALA A 72 -1.41 2.25 -11.22
C ALA A 72 -1.84 1.44 -12.45
N LYS A 73 -2.85 1.92 -13.19
CA LYS A 73 -3.28 1.33 -14.47
C LYS A 73 -2.13 1.28 -15.48
N ARG A 74 -1.37 2.38 -15.60
CA ARG A 74 -0.21 2.43 -16.51
C ARG A 74 0.87 1.43 -16.11
N LEU A 75 1.22 1.33 -14.83
CA LEU A 75 2.21 0.34 -14.34
C LEU A 75 1.78 -1.10 -14.69
N ILE A 76 0.49 -1.42 -14.57
CA ILE A 76 -0.05 -2.72 -14.99
C ILE A 76 0.06 -2.91 -16.50
N ALA A 77 -0.35 -1.90 -17.29
CA ALA A 77 -0.31 -1.95 -18.75
C ALA A 77 1.12 -2.07 -19.30
N ASP A 78 2.07 -1.40 -18.66
CA ASP A 78 3.50 -1.43 -19.01
C ASP A 78 4.17 -2.74 -18.57
N GLY A 79 3.48 -3.59 -17.80
CA GLY A 79 4.03 -4.87 -17.35
C GLY A 79 5.06 -4.71 -16.24
N GLU A 80 4.95 -3.67 -15.41
CA GLU A 80 5.90 -3.39 -14.33
C GLU A 80 5.89 -4.51 -13.28
N TYR A 81 6.85 -5.42 -13.43
CA TYR A 81 6.85 -6.71 -12.75
C TYR A 81 6.72 -6.58 -11.24
N PHE A 82 7.48 -5.66 -10.62
CA PHE A 82 7.43 -5.47 -9.18
C PHE A 82 6.03 -5.06 -8.71
N PHE A 83 5.43 -4.07 -9.37
CA PHE A 83 4.10 -3.58 -9.00
C PHE A 83 3.04 -4.67 -9.16
N ILE A 84 3.07 -5.40 -10.28
CA ILE A 84 2.12 -6.48 -10.57
C ILE A 84 2.30 -7.63 -9.57
N TYR A 85 3.52 -8.08 -9.34
CA TYR A 85 3.83 -9.19 -8.42
C TYR A 85 3.44 -8.88 -6.98
N GLU A 86 3.70 -7.66 -6.51
CA GLU A 86 3.29 -7.23 -5.17
C GLU A 86 1.77 -7.23 -5.03
N LEU A 87 1.04 -6.75 -6.05
CA LEU A 87 -0.43 -6.74 -6.04
C LEU A 87 -1.04 -8.14 -6.17
N SER A 88 -0.48 -9.03 -6.98
CA SER A 88 -1.09 -10.32 -7.29
C SER A 88 -0.79 -11.40 -6.26
N GLU A 89 0.44 -11.42 -5.72
CA GLU A 89 0.91 -12.52 -4.87
C GLU A 89 1.03 -12.15 -3.40
N ARG A 90 1.26 -10.87 -3.09
CA ARG A 90 1.68 -10.44 -1.75
C ARG A 90 0.72 -9.50 -1.06
N ALA A 91 -0.15 -8.82 -1.81
CA ALA A 91 -1.02 -7.82 -1.24
C ALA A 91 -2.05 -8.44 -0.28
N SER A 92 -2.19 -7.81 0.88
CA SER A 92 -3.36 -7.94 1.75
C SER A 92 -4.12 -6.63 1.77
N VAL A 93 -5.37 -6.66 1.30
CA VAL A 93 -6.26 -5.49 1.27
C VAL A 93 -6.70 -5.12 2.67
N LEU A 94 -6.60 -3.84 3.01
CA LEU A 94 -6.83 -3.29 4.34
C LEU A 94 -8.03 -2.34 4.36
N LEU A 95 -8.19 -1.63 3.25
CA LEU A 95 -9.28 -0.74 2.93
C LEU A 95 -9.51 -0.83 1.41
N ASP A 96 -10.76 -1.00 1.01
CA ASP A 96 -11.24 -0.85 -0.37
C ASP A 96 -12.57 -0.12 -0.32
N THR A 97 -12.69 0.97 -1.09
CA THR A 97 -13.93 1.75 -1.19
C THR A 97 -14.93 1.18 -2.20
N GLY A 98 -14.67 0.00 -2.77
CA GLY A 98 -15.54 -0.68 -3.73
C GLY A 98 -15.25 -0.33 -5.19
N TYR A 99 -14.09 0.25 -5.50
CA TYR A 99 -13.74 0.62 -6.88
C TYR A 99 -13.57 -0.62 -7.79
N ALA A 100 -13.04 -1.72 -7.24
CA ALA A 100 -12.81 -2.96 -7.98
C ALA A 100 -14.11 -3.61 -8.50
N GLU A 101 -15.25 -3.33 -7.88
CA GLU A 101 -16.56 -3.87 -8.28
C GLU A 101 -17.24 -3.05 -9.40
N THR A 102 -16.68 -1.89 -9.77
CA THR A 102 -17.28 -0.95 -10.75
C THR A 102 -16.67 -1.01 -12.15
N LEU A 103 -15.69 -1.89 -12.37
CA LEU A 103 -15.09 -2.16 -13.67
C LEU A 103 -15.87 -3.29 -14.37
N GLU A 104 -17.08 -2.98 -14.86
CA GLU A 104 -17.82 -3.79 -15.86
C GLU A 104 -17.49 -3.34 -17.30
#